data_AF-A0A418RER0-F1
#
_entry.id   AF-A0A418RER0-F1
#
_cell.length_a   1.000
_cell.length_b   1.000
_cell.length_c   1.000
_cell.angle_alpha   90.00
_cell.angle_beta   90.00
_cell.angle_gamma   90.00
#
_symmetry.space_group_name_H-M   'P 1'
#
loop_
_entity.id
_entity.type
_entity.pdbx_description
1 polymer ?
#
loop_
_entity_poly.entity_id
_entity_poly.type
_entity_poly.pdbx_seq_one_letter_code
_entity_poly.pdbx_strand_id
1 'polypeptide(L)'
;MTVDVRPYPFWIGRAHWDHANMTPATWAWAMALGPLSSAALCALGALLWRGGGDLAGPFGQALAVFAGLQALVTALPVHYPAWMGMGAGTPSDGRQLVDHCWGRQRANG
;
A
#
# COMPACT_ATOMS: atom_id res chain seq x y z
N MET A 1 -5.94 -14.53 28.75
CA MET A 1 -5.83 -14.19 27.32
C MET A 1 -6.42 -12.80 27.15
N THR A 2 -5.57 -11.79 27.09
CA THR A 2 -5.97 -10.36 27.03
C THR A 2 -6.02 -9.96 25.56
N VAL A 3 -7.22 -9.68 25.06
CA VAL A 3 -7.43 -9.16 23.69
C VAL A 3 -7.33 -7.63 23.78
N ASP A 4 -6.26 -7.05 23.25
CA ASP A 4 -6.07 -5.59 23.15
C ASP A 4 -6.85 -5.11 21.91
N VAL A 5 -8.00 -4.48 22.14
CA VAL A 5 -8.84 -3.89 21.08
C VAL A 5 -8.52 -2.40 21.01
N ARG A 6 -7.85 -1.98 19.94
CA ARG A 6 -7.58 -0.57 19.68
C ARG A 6 -8.42 -0.06 18.50
N PRO A 7 -9.13 1.07 18.64
CA PRO A 7 -9.83 1.68 17.53
C PRO A 7 -8.79 2.20 16.53
N TYR A 8 -8.74 1.59 15.34
CA TYR A 8 -7.96 2.11 14.22
C TYR A 8 -8.89 2.80 13.22
N PRO A 9 -8.57 4.04 12.79
CA PRO A 9 -9.39 4.76 11.82
C PRO A 9 -9.29 4.20 10.39
N PHE A 10 -8.58 3.09 10.18
CA PHE A 10 -8.35 2.48 8.87
C PHE A 10 -8.26 0.96 8.98
N TRP A 11 -8.78 0.27 7.98
CA TRP A 11 -8.61 -1.18 7.82
C TRP A 11 -7.19 -1.46 7.33
N ILE A 12 -6.44 -2.30 8.04
CA ILE A 12 -5.11 -2.75 7.63
C ILE A 12 -5.20 -4.23 7.26
N GLY A 13 -4.79 -4.58 6.04
CA GLY A 13 -4.57 -5.95 5.60
C GLY A 13 -3.07 -6.23 5.47
N ARG A 14 -2.62 -7.43 5.83
CA ARG A 14 -1.26 -7.91 5.55
C ARG A 14 -1.34 -9.22 4.79
N ALA A 15 -0.64 -9.28 3.66
CA ALA A 15 -0.41 -10.53 2.95
C ALA A 15 0.89 -11.15 3.47
N HIS A 16 0.80 -12.39 3.96
CA HIS A 16 1.99 -13.16 4.35
C HIS A 16 2.44 -14.01 3.17
N TRP A 17 3.68 -13.82 2.73
CA TRP A 17 4.26 -14.53 1.60
C TRP A 17 5.32 -15.52 2.09
N ASP A 18 5.28 -16.76 1.59
CA ASP A 18 6.38 -17.72 1.80
C ASP A 18 7.58 -17.32 0.94
N HIS A 19 8.58 -16.71 1.58
CA HIS A 19 9.76 -16.17 0.92
C HIS A 19 10.69 -17.28 0.39
N ALA A 20 10.59 -18.51 0.91
CA ALA A 20 11.50 -19.60 0.52
C ALA A 20 11.33 -20.03 -0.94
N ASN A 21 10.13 -19.83 -1.51
CA ASN A 21 9.75 -20.31 -2.84
C ASN A 21 9.57 -19.17 -3.86
N MET A 22 9.86 -17.92 -3.49
CA MET A 22 9.60 -16.75 -4.33
C MET A 22 10.87 -16.26 -5.03
N THR A 23 10.80 -16.13 -6.35
CA THR A 23 11.89 -15.46 -7.08
C THR A 23 11.95 -13.98 -6.68
N PRO A 24 13.14 -13.36 -6.67
CA PRO A 24 13.26 -11.97 -6.26
C PRO A 24 12.60 -10.99 -7.25
N ALA A 25 12.23 -11.42 -8.47
CA ALA A 25 11.40 -10.63 -9.38
C ALA A 25 9.91 -10.70 -9.00
N THR A 26 9.40 -11.89 -8.68
CA THR A 26 8.01 -12.09 -8.23
C THR A 26 7.75 -11.31 -6.94
N TRP A 27 8.71 -11.30 -6.01
CA TRP A 27 8.61 -10.54 -4.78
C TRP A 27 8.50 -9.03 -5.03
N ALA A 28 9.33 -8.48 -5.93
CA ALA A 28 9.28 -7.05 -6.28
C ALA A 28 7.93 -6.66 -6.89
N TRP A 29 7.38 -7.53 -7.76
CA TRP A 29 6.04 -7.33 -8.30
C TRP A 29 4.95 -7.43 -7.23
N ALA A 30 5.04 -8.39 -6.32
CA ALA A 30 4.09 -8.54 -5.22
C ALA A 30 4.04 -7.29 -4.35
N MET A 31 5.21 -6.68 -4.05
CA MET A 31 5.28 -5.42 -3.32
C MET A 31 4.78 -4.23 -4.15
N ALA A 32 5.06 -4.17 -5.45
CA ALA A 32 4.59 -3.08 -6.31
C ALA A 32 3.06 -3.10 -6.55
N LEU A 33 2.41 -4.27 -6.49
CA LEU A 33 0.97 -4.41 -6.74
C LEU A 33 0.11 -3.62 -5.75
N GLY A 34 0.55 -3.44 -4.50
CA GLY A 34 -0.15 -2.62 -3.49
C GLY A 34 -0.35 -1.17 -3.95
N PRO A 35 0.73 -0.39 -4.14
CA PRO A 35 0.63 0.98 -4.62
C PRO A 35 0.06 1.08 -6.05
N LEU A 36 0.35 0.13 -6.94
CA LEU A 36 -0.20 0.14 -8.30
C LEU A 36 -1.72 -0.05 -8.34
N SER A 37 -2.24 -1.02 -7.60
CA SER A 37 -3.70 -1.24 -7.51
C SER A 37 -4.41 -0.05 -6.85
N SER A 38 -3.80 0.54 -5.83
CA SER A 38 -4.29 1.76 -5.18
C SER A 38 -4.31 2.95 -6.14
N ALA A 39 -3.26 3.14 -6.94
CA ALA A 39 -3.21 4.18 -7.98
C ALA A 39 -4.26 3.94 -9.08
N ALA A 40 -4.47 2.69 -9.51
CA ALA A 40 -5.51 2.34 -10.47
C ALA A 40 -6.93 2.64 -9.94
N LEU A 41 -7.19 2.32 -8.67
CA LEU A 41 -8.44 2.67 -7.99
C LEU A 41 -8.61 4.18 -7.85
N CYS A 42 -7.53 4.92 -7.59
CA CYS A 42 -7.55 6.37 -7.56
C CYS A 42 -7.95 6.95 -8.92
N ALA A 43 -7.36 6.44 -10.01
CA ALA A 43 -7.70 6.86 -11.37
C ALA A 43 -9.16 6.54 -11.72
N LEU A 44 -9.63 5.34 -11.36
CA LEU A 44 -11.03 4.96 -11.52
C LEU A 44 -11.98 5.88 -10.74
N GLY A 45 -11.66 6.17 -9.48
CA GLY A 45 -12.42 7.13 -8.67
C GLY A 45 -12.48 8.52 -9.32
N ALA A 46 -11.36 9.01 -9.86
CA ALA A 46 -11.32 10.30 -10.55
C ALA A 46 -12.18 10.32 -11.83
N LEU A 47 -12.22 9.21 -12.58
CA LEU A 47 -13.09 9.07 -13.75
C LEU A 47 -14.57 9.08 -13.34
N LEU A 48 -14.93 8.32 -12.31
CA LEU A 48 -16.28 8.30 -11.74
C LEU A 48 -16.69 9.67 -11.19
N TRP A 49 -15.76 10.41 -10.61
CA TRP A 49 -16.04 11.76 -10.13
C TRP A 49 -16.35 12.73 -11.27
N ARG A 50 -15.61 12.67 -12.38
CA ARG A 50 -15.79 13.58 -13.52
C ARG A 50 -16.97 13.25 -14.43
N GLY A 51 -17.32 11.96 -14.54
CA GLY A 51 -18.37 11.47 -15.46
C GLY A 51 -19.57 10.83 -14.78
N GLY A 52 -19.58 10.70 -13.45
CA GLY A 52 -20.66 10.08 -12.70
C GLY A 52 -21.79 11.05 -12.39
N GLY A 53 -23.02 10.56 -12.44
CA GLY A 53 -24.21 11.29 -11.97
C GLY A 53 -24.28 11.42 -10.44
N ASP A 54 -25.44 11.83 -9.92
CA ASP A 54 -25.63 12.31 -8.54
C ASP A 54 -25.12 11.38 -7.42
N LEU A 55 -25.07 10.06 -7.65
CA LEU A 55 -24.54 9.09 -6.68
C LEU A 55 -23.10 8.63 -7.00
N ALA A 56 -22.76 8.52 -8.29
CA ALA A 56 -21.47 8.01 -8.73
C ALA A 56 -20.35 9.05 -8.59
N GLY A 57 -20.67 10.34 -8.72
CA GLY A 57 -19.72 11.44 -8.54
C GLY A 57 -19.12 11.50 -7.13
N PRO A 58 -19.96 11.60 -6.07
CA PRO A 58 -19.48 11.65 -4.67
C PRO A 58 -18.75 10.36 -4.26
N PHE A 59 -19.23 9.20 -4.70
CA PHE A 59 -18.54 7.93 -4.46
C PHE A 59 -17.16 7.91 -5.15
N GLY A 60 -17.08 8.35 -6.41
CA GLY A 60 -15.83 8.47 -7.16
C GLY A 60 -14.83 9.39 -6.48
N GLN A 61 -15.29 10.53 -5.96
CA GLN A 61 -14.45 11.46 -5.19
C GLN A 61 -13.90 10.80 -3.92
N ALA A 62 -14.76 10.15 -3.12
CA ALA A 62 -14.34 9.45 -1.91
C ALA A 62 -13.32 8.33 -2.22
N LEU A 63 -13.58 7.54 -3.26
CA LEU A 63 -12.68 6.49 -3.73
C LEU A 63 -11.33 7.06 -4.19
N ALA A 64 -11.34 8.14 -4.96
CA ALA A 64 -10.13 8.79 -5.46
C ALA A 64 -9.25 9.29 -4.32
N VAL A 65 -9.84 10.00 -3.35
CA VAL A 65 -9.12 10.52 -2.19
C VAL A 65 -8.55 9.38 -1.34
N PHE A 66 -9.39 8.38 -1.01
CA PHE A 66 -8.96 7.26 -0.18
C PHE A 66 -7.84 6.45 -0.86
N ALA A 67 -8.04 6.03 -2.10
CA ALA A 67 -7.07 5.22 -2.83
C ALA A 67 -5.79 5.99 -3.19
N GLY A 68 -5.91 7.30 -3.44
CA GLY A 68 -4.76 8.19 -3.67
C GLY A 68 -3.89 8.34 -2.43
N LEU A 69 -4.50 8.57 -1.25
CA LEU A 69 -3.78 8.58 0.01
C LEU A 69 -3.13 7.21 0.30
N GLN A 70 -3.85 6.11 0.05
CA GLN A 70 -3.31 4.76 0.21
C GLN A 70 -2.11 4.51 -0.71
N ALA A 71 -2.17 4.92 -1.97
CA ALA A 71 -1.06 4.81 -2.91
C ALA A 71 0.18 5.59 -2.45
N LEU A 72 -0.01 6.83 -1.96
CA LEU A 72 1.09 7.65 -1.46
C LEU A 72 1.75 7.02 -0.23
N VAL A 73 0.94 6.61 0.74
CA VAL A 73 1.40 6.02 2.01
C VAL A 73 2.15 4.70 1.78
N THR A 74 1.70 3.87 0.83
CA THR A 74 2.33 2.58 0.51
C THR A 74 3.57 2.72 -0.38
N ALA A 75 3.59 3.69 -1.30
CA ALA A 75 4.71 3.91 -2.22
C ALA A 75 5.88 4.70 -1.59
N LEU A 76 5.63 5.57 -0.61
CA LEU A 76 6.69 6.33 0.06
C LEU A 76 7.64 5.40 0.82
N PRO A 77 8.98 5.51 0.68
CA PRO A 77 9.94 4.61 1.31
C PRO A 77 10.18 4.91 2.80
N VAL A 78 9.12 4.83 3.60
CA VAL A 78 9.10 5.13 5.03
C VAL A 78 8.82 3.89 5.87
N HIS A 79 9.17 3.96 7.15
CA HIS A 79 8.59 3.08 8.15
C HIS A 79 7.34 3.76 8.70
N TYR A 80 6.26 3.00 8.85
CA TYR A 80 5.03 3.61 9.35
C TYR A 80 5.22 4.11 10.80
N PRO A 81 4.70 5.31 11.10
CA PRO A 81 4.91 5.95 12.39
C PRO A 81 4.19 5.22 13.54
N ALA A 82 4.66 5.42 14.77
CA ALA A 82 4.20 4.70 15.95
C ALA A 82 2.68 4.82 16.23
N TRP A 83 2.07 5.93 15.82
CA TRP A 83 0.63 6.16 15.97
C TRP A 83 -0.23 5.32 15.00
N MET A 84 0.39 4.72 13.97
CA MET A 84 -0.28 3.86 12.99
C MET A 84 -0.45 2.42 13.48
N GLY A 85 0.07 2.11 14.68
CA GLY A 85 -0.43 0.99 15.44
C GLY A 85 0.04 -0.39 15.04
N MET A 86 -0.87 -1.22 14.51
CA MET A 86 -0.49 -2.54 14.00
C MET A 86 0.49 -2.47 12.81
N GLY A 87 0.58 -1.31 12.15
CA GLY A 87 1.62 -1.02 11.16
C GLY A 87 2.86 -0.33 11.74
N ALA A 88 2.88 0.08 13.00
CA ALA A 88 3.99 0.83 13.58
C ALA A 88 5.33 0.11 13.40
N GLY A 89 6.31 0.81 12.82
CA GLY A 89 7.64 0.27 12.59
C GLY A 89 7.74 -0.75 11.46
N THR A 90 6.65 -1.13 10.79
CA THR A 90 6.74 -1.98 9.59
C THR A 90 7.15 -1.14 8.38
N PRO A 91 8.01 -1.66 7.50
CA PRO A 91 8.42 -0.95 6.29
C PRO A 91 7.26 -0.89 5.30
N SER A 92 7.08 0.25 4.64
CA SER A 92 6.16 0.37 3.52
C SER A 92 6.59 -0.49 2.33
N ASP A 93 5.68 -0.74 1.38
CA ASP A 93 5.99 -1.48 0.16
C ASP A 93 7.11 -0.81 -0.64
N GLY A 94 7.07 0.53 -0.72
CA GLY A 94 8.13 1.33 -1.34
C GLY A 94 9.49 1.18 -0.63
N ARG A 95 9.50 1.11 0.70
CA ARG A 95 10.74 0.92 1.47
C ARG A 95 11.33 -0.47 1.21
N GLN A 96 10.48 -1.50 1.24
CA GLN A 96 10.87 -2.87 0.93
C GLN A 96 11.47 -2.96 -0.49
N LEU A 97 10.83 -2.35 -1.48
CA LEU A 97 11.30 -2.37 -2.87
C LEU A 97 12.68 -1.71 -3.02
N VAL A 98 12.88 -0.57 -2.35
CA VAL A 98 14.15 0.16 -2.33
C VAL A 98 15.25 -0.67 -1.67
N ASP A 99 14.98 -1.27 -0.51
CA ASP A 99 15.95 -2.10 0.21
C ASP A 99 16.35 -3.34 -0.61
N HIS A 100 15.41 -3.94 -1.35
CA HIS A 100 15.68 -5.05 -2.27
C HIS A 100 16.55 -4.66 -3.46
N CYS A 101 16.26 -3.51 -4.08
CA CYS A 101 17.08 -2.98 -5.18
C CYS A 101 18.51 -2.66 -4.70
N TRP A 102 18.66 -2.03 -3.54
CA TRP A 102 19.98 -1.73 -2.97
C TRP A 102 20.75 -2.98 -2.55
N GLY A 103 20.06 -3.96 -1.96
CA GLY A 103 20.65 -5.25 -1.58
C GLY A 103 21.24 -5.99 -2.78
N ARG A 104 20.54 -5.99 -3.92
CA ARG A 104 21.07 -6.58 -5.16
C ARG A 104 22.28 -5.82 -5.73
N GLN A 105 22.28 -4.49 -5.67
CA GLN A 105 23.42 -3.70 -6.15
C GLN A 105 24.70 -4.00 -5.38
N ARG A 106 24.60 -4.22 -4.06
CA ARG A 106 25.75 -4.59 -3.22
C ARG A 106 26.23 -6.03 -3.42
N ALA A 107 25.36 -6.94 -3.83
CA ALA A 107 25.72 -8.35 -4.09
C ALA A 107 26.38 -8.57 -5.46
N ASN A 108 26.20 -7.63 -6.39
CA ASN A 108 26.74 -7.69 -7.76
C ASN A 108 27.96 -6.77 -8.00
N GLY A 109 28.45 -6.11 -6.95
CA GLY A 109 29.59 -5.18 -6.99
C GLY A 109 30.86 -5.75 -6.39
#